data_AF-A0A662DMX2-F1
#
_entry.id   AF-A0A662DMX2-F1
#
_cell.length_a   1.000
_cell.length_b   1.000
_cell.length_c   1.000
_cell.angle_alpha   90.00
_cell.angle_beta   90.00
_cell.angle_gamma   90.00
#
_symmetry.space_group_name_H-M   'P 1'
#
loop_
_entity.id
_entity.type
_entity.pdbx_description
1 polymer ?
#
loop_
_entity_poly.entity_id
_entity_poly.type
_entity_poly.pdbx_seq_one_letter_code
_entity_poly.pdbx_strand_id
1 'polypeptide(L)'
;MGGTGLTELEGDVETLVIDTPYGAPSAPVRVVETAPLRLLFLPRHGNPHRFAPHCVNYRANMWALREAGANFVLAVSAVGGISSGYAPG
;
A
#
# COMPACT_ATOMS: atom_id res chain seq x y z
N MET A 1 -0.53 3.67 -0.75
CA MET A 1 -1.02 2.35 -0.33
C MET A 1 -2.04 1.84 -1.34
N GLY A 2 -1.72 0.75 -2.04
CA GLY A 2 -2.56 0.19 -3.10
C GLY A 2 -3.64 -0.75 -2.56
N GLY A 3 -4.87 -0.60 -3.04
CA GLY A 3 -5.95 -1.55 -2.82
C GLY A 3 -5.95 -2.68 -3.84
N THR A 4 -7.11 -3.33 -4.03
CA THR A 4 -7.31 -4.28 -5.13
C THR A 4 -7.01 -3.61 -6.48
N GLY A 5 -6.24 -4.29 -7.34
CA GLY A 5 -5.87 -3.80 -8.67
C GLY A 5 -4.57 -2.99 -8.74
N LEU A 6 -3.98 -2.62 -7.60
CA LEU A 6 -2.66 -2.00 -7.53
C LEU A 6 -1.81 -2.74 -6.51
N THR A 7 -1.19 -3.85 -6.92
CA THR A 7 -0.39 -4.74 -6.05
C THR A 7 1.11 -4.65 -6.31
N GLU A 8 1.53 -4.09 -7.44
CA GLU A 8 2.93 -4.01 -7.85
C GLU A 8 3.27 -2.67 -8.49
N LEU A 9 4.55 -2.31 -8.43
CA LEU A 9 5.18 -1.27 -9.24
C LEU A 9 6.14 -1.95 -10.23
N GLU A 10 6.23 -1.44 -11.45
CA GLU A 10 7.21 -1.92 -12.43
C GLU A 10 8.53 -1.17 -12.28
N GLY A 11 9.65 -1.84 -12.60
CA GLY A 11 11.00 -1.26 -12.55
C GLY A 11 11.92 -1.86 -11.48
N ASP A 12 13.16 -1.38 -11.44
CA ASP A 12 14.14 -1.72 -10.39
C ASP A 12 13.71 -1.04 -9.08
N VAL A 13 13.39 -1.85 -8.08
CA VAL A 13 12.75 -1.42 -6.84
C VAL A 13 13.52 -1.93 -5.63
N GLU A 14 13.93 -1.02 -4.77
CA GLU A 14 14.43 -1.41 -3.46
C GLU A 14 13.26 -1.91 -2.60
N THR A 15 13.51 -2.94 -1.79
CA THR A 15 12.53 -3.51 -0.87
C THR A 15 13.00 -3.35 0.57
N LEU A 16 12.21 -2.65 1.39
CA LEU A 16 12.45 -2.44 2.80
C LEU A 16 11.58 -3.38 3.63
N VAL A 17 12.23 -4.27 4.39
CA VAL A 17 11.58 -5.10 5.42
C VAL A 17 11.67 -4.34 6.73
N ILE A 18 10.51 -3.96 7.29
CA ILE A 18 10.43 -3.13 8.49
C ILE A 18 9.67 -3.88 9.57
N ASP A 19 10.34 -4.09 10.69
CA ASP A 19 9.71 -4.61 11.90
C ASP A 19 8.85 -3.53 12.55
N THR A 20 7.67 -3.91 13.03
CA THR A 20 6.75 -2.98 13.69
C THR A 20 6.30 -3.52 15.04
N PRO A 21 6.01 -2.65 16.03
CA PRO A 21 5.44 -3.05 17.32
C PRO A 21 4.06 -3.71 17.20
N TYR A 22 3.42 -3.64 16.04
CA TYR A 22 2.08 -4.16 15.80
C TYR A 22 2.09 -5.49 15.03
N GLY A 23 3.27 -6.08 14.82
CA GLY A 23 3.48 -7.27 14.00
C GLY A 23 3.82 -6.93 12.55
N ALA A 24 3.71 -7.92 11.67
CA ALA A 24 4.12 -7.76 10.28
C ALA A 24 3.19 -6.82 9.49
N PRO A 25 3.73 -5.96 8.61
CA PRO A 25 2.94 -5.28 7.59
C PRO A 25 2.43 -6.27 6.53
N SER A 26 1.53 -5.80 5.67
CA SER A 26 0.87 -6.64 4.66
C SER A 26 1.87 -7.16 3.60
N ALA A 27 2.90 -6.37 3.33
CA ALA A 27 4.07 -6.72 2.53
C ALA A 27 5.23 -5.78 2.91
N PRO A 28 6.47 -6.10 2.52
CA PRO A 28 7.58 -5.15 2.54
C PRO A 28 7.25 -3.85 1.80
N VAL A 29 7.84 -2.74 2.23
CA VAL A 29 7.68 -1.44 1.54
C VAL A 29 8.58 -1.44 0.32
N ARG A 30 8.01 -1.19 -0.86
CA ARG A 30 8.76 -1.02 -2.11
C ARG A 30 9.08 0.45 -2.30
N VAL A 31 10.30 0.75 -2.70
CA VAL A 31 10.80 2.11 -2.93
C VAL A 31 11.10 2.27 -4.41
N VAL A 32 10.60 3.38 -4.97
CA VAL A 32 11.00 3.86 -6.30
C VAL A 32 11.56 5.25 -6.13
N GLU A 33 12.83 5.43 -6.52
CA GLU A 33 13.46 6.74 -6.58
C GLU A 33 13.13 7.38 -7.94
N THR A 34 12.32 8.43 -7.95
CA THR A 34 11.97 9.17 -9.18
C THR A 34 12.06 10.65 -8.92
N ALA A 35 13.22 11.27 -9.16
CA ALA A 35 13.42 12.69 -8.92
C ALA A 35 12.28 13.54 -9.54
N PRO A 36 11.67 14.47 -8.79
CA PRO A 36 12.07 14.95 -7.46
C PRO A 36 11.42 14.19 -6.28
N LEU A 37 10.70 13.09 -6.51
CA LEU A 37 9.91 12.38 -5.52
C LEU A 37 10.44 10.97 -5.22
N ARG A 38 10.49 10.64 -3.93
CA ARG A 38 10.69 9.28 -3.46
C ARG A 38 9.34 8.62 -3.23
N LEU A 39 9.01 7.60 -4.02
CA LEU A 39 7.72 6.92 -3.94
C LEU A 39 7.84 5.66 -3.08
N LEU A 40 6.98 5.55 -2.08
CA LEU A 40 6.87 4.41 -1.18
C LEU A 40 5.56 3.68 -1.45
N PHE A 41 5.65 2.38 -1.68
CA PHE A 41 4.50 1.57 -2.03
C PHE A 41 4.35 0.36 -1.12
N LEU A 42 3.12 0.16 -0.66
CA LEU A 42 2.72 -0.96 0.18
C LEU A 42 1.32 -1.42 -0.31
N PRO A 43 1.16 -2.67 -0.78
CA PRO A 43 -0.14 -3.23 -1.13
C PRO A 43 -0.92 -3.59 0.14
N ARG A 44 -2.11 -3.01 0.30
CA ARG A 44 -2.98 -3.16 1.47
C ARG A 44 -3.33 -4.62 1.76
N HIS A 45 -3.53 -5.42 0.71
CA HIS A 45 -3.88 -6.84 0.81
C HIS A 45 -2.66 -7.77 0.70
N GLY A 46 -1.44 -7.23 0.71
CA GLY A 46 -0.22 -7.96 0.42
C GLY A 46 -0.08 -8.30 -1.08
N ASN A 47 1.01 -8.98 -1.44
CA ASN A 47 1.26 -9.50 -2.79
C ASN A 47 1.34 -11.04 -2.72
N PRO A 48 0.57 -11.81 -3.52
CA PRO A 48 -0.42 -11.40 -4.51
C PRO A 48 -1.85 -11.36 -3.94
N HIS A 49 -2.18 -10.36 -3.10
CA HIS A 49 -3.53 -10.16 -2.54
C HIS A 49 -4.01 -11.31 -1.63
N ARG A 50 -3.30 -11.53 -0.53
CA ARG A 50 -3.53 -12.65 0.40
C ARG A 50 -4.41 -12.32 1.61
N PHE A 51 -4.54 -11.04 1.96
CA PHE A 51 -5.25 -10.63 3.18
C PHE A 51 -6.66 -10.14 2.87
N ALA A 52 -7.67 -10.80 3.44
CA ALA A 52 -9.03 -10.27 3.46
C ALA A 52 -9.08 -8.90 4.17
N PRO A 53 -10.03 -8.00 3.82
CA PRO A 53 -10.09 -6.65 4.40
C PRO A 53 -10.03 -6.59 5.93
N HIS A 54 -10.71 -7.51 6.62
CA HIS A 54 -10.74 -7.56 8.08
C HIS A 54 -9.45 -8.12 8.71
N CYS A 55 -8.58 -8.75 7.91
CA CYS A 55 -7.29 -9.30 8.35
C CYS A 55 -6.12 -8.35 8.08
N VAL A 56 -6.37 -7.18 7.48
CA VAL A 56 -5.30 -6.22 7.16
C VAL A 56 -4.78 -5.59 8.45
N ASN A 57 -3.47 -5.69 8.68
CA ASN A 57 -2.81 -5.03 9.80
C ASN A 57 -2.52 -3.55 9.51
N TYR A 58 -3.55 -2.72 9.60
CA TYR A 58 -3.45 -1.29 9.28
C TYR A 58 -2.40 -0.55 10.14
N ARG A 59 -2.25 -0.92 11.41
CA ARG A 59 -1.26 -0.29 12.30
C ARG A 59 0.17 -0.59 11.84
N ALA A 60 0.47 -1.84 11.51
CA ALA A 60 1.78 -2.20 10.97
C ALA A 60 2.04 -1.54 9.60
N ASN A 61 1.04 -1.49 8.71
CA ASN A 61 1.18 -0.84 7.42
C ASN A 61 1.53 0.65 7.54
N MET A 62 0.81 1.39 8.39
CA MET A 62 1.05 2.82 8.58
C MET A 62 2.37 3.08 9.30
N TRP A 63 2.75 2.23 10.26
CA TRP A 63 4.04 2.31 10.93
C TRP A 63 5.19 2.09 9.94
N ALA A 64 5.12 1.03 9.12
CA ALA A 64 6.15 0.73 8.13
C ALA A 64 6.33 1.88 7.12
N LEU A 65 5.24 2.49 6.65
CA LEU A 65 5.32 3.66 5.76
C LEU A 65 5.95 4.87 6.45
N ARG A 66 5.61 5.12 7.72
CA ARG A 66 6.20 6.20 8.51
C ARG A 66 7.71 5.99 8.70
N GLU A 67 8.13 4.80 9.11
CA GLU A 67 9.55 4.46 9.31
C GLU A 67 10.33 4.48 7.99
N ALA A 68 9.70 4.13 6.86
CA ALA A 68 10.29 4.28 5.54
C ALA A 68 10.46 5.74 5.09
N GLY A 69 9.90 6.70 5.84
CA GLY A 69 10.03 8.14 5.60
C GLY A 69 8.84 8.79 4.90
N ALA A 70 7.66 8.17 4.86
CA ALA A 70 6.49 8.78 4.25
C ALA A 70 6.00 10.00 5.05
N ASN A 71 5.94 11.17 4.41
CA ASN A 71 5.28 12.36 4.96
C ASN A 71 3.77 12.39 4.68
N PHE A 72 3.37 11.80 3.54
CA PHE A 72 1.98 11.74 3.09
C PHE A 72 1.66 10.33 2.60
N VAL A 73 0.42 9.89 2.80
CA VAL A 73 -0.06 8.60 2.32
C VAL A 73 -1.29 8.80 1.45
N LEU A 74 -1.16 8.44 0.17
CA LEU A 74 -2.29 8.30 -0.75
C LEU A 74 -2.79 6.86 -0.71
N ALA A 75 -4.06 6.65 -0.41
CA ALA A 75 -4.69 5.33 -0.36
C ALA A 75 -5.70 5.17 -1.49
N VAL A 76 -5.54 4.13 -2.31
CA VAL A 76 -6.45 3.82 -3.43
C VAL A 76 -7.32 2.64 -3.02
N SER A 77 -8.63 2.73 -3.28
CA SER A 77 -9.58 1.65 -3.00
C SER A 77 -10.58 1.51 -4.14
N ALA A 78 -10.82 0.27 -4.57
CA ALA A 78 -11.97 -0.06 -5.40
C ALA A 78 -13.23 -0.03 -4.53
N VAL A 79 -14.29 0.60 -5.04
CA VAL A 79 -15.61 0.72 -4.40
C VAL A 79 -16.71 0.49 -5.44
N GLY A 80 -17.93 0.18 -4.98
CA GLY A 80 -19.12 0.12 -5.84
C GLY A 80 -19.91 1.42 -5.77
N GLY A 81 -20.32 1.94 -6.94
CA GLY A 81 -21.26 3.07 -7.00
C GLY A 81 -22.66 2.67 -6.52
N ILE A 82 -23.27 3.50 -5.68
CA ILE A 82 -24.61 3.25 -5.09
C ILE A 82 -25.68 4.22 -5.61
N SER A 83 -25.35 5.06 -6.59
CA SER A 83 -26.29 5.95 -7.27
C SER A 83 -25.92 6.08 -8.75
N SER A 84 -26.89 6.51 -9.56
CA SER A 84 -26.74 6.64 -11.01
C SER A 84 -25.63 7.58 -11.46
N GLY A 85 -25.20 8.51 -10.59
CA GLY A 85 -24.09 9.42 -10.86
C GLY A 85 -22.70 8.78 -10.77
N TYR A 86 -22.59 7.55 -10.27
CA TYR A 86 -21.32 6.84 -10.05
C TYR A 86 -21.29 5.54 -10.85
N ALA A 87 -21.24 5.65 -12.18
CA ALA A 87 -21.06 4.51 -13.07
C ALA A 87 -19.67 3.89 -12.93
N PRO A 88 -19.48 2.59 -13.26
CA PRO A 88 -18.15 1.97 -13.29
C PRO A 88 -17.19 2.69 -14.25
N GLY A 89 -15.94 2.88 -13.81
CA GLY A 89 -14.88 3.57 -14.58
C GLY A 89 -13.83 4.16 -13.65
#